data_AF-A0A7I8K549-F1
#
_entry.id   AF-A0A7I8K549-F1
#
_cell.length_a   1.000
_cell.length_b   1.000
_cell.length_c   1.000
_cell.angle_alpha   90.00
_cell.angle_beta   90.00
_cell.angle_gamma   90.00
#
_symmetry.space_group_name_H-M   'P 1'
#
loop_
_entity.id
_entity.type
_entity.pdbx_description
1 polymer ?
#
loop_
_entity_poly.entity_id
_entity_poly.type
_entity_poly.pdbx_seq_one_letter_code
_entity_poly.pdbx_strand_id
1 'polypeptide(L)'
;MKICCLGTRPFVILSPGGGSPRLLHVLCCLLSVSSLLRSSSALVHFWGSSFSFTFIDAPARFAAPIDGSGICGTLHVADPVDACSPLGNVTAMEGEAGHVRISLIVRGACSFEKKVRNAQDAGYKASIVYDDRGKSNLISMVGDPEGISIHAVFVSRMAGEMLKTLAHTQGGQCCISPLTEEAAGTVLVISFVSLVVIVSVVATFIFARNCRPHRHRAHSHPPSISRQELEALPHFTFKAASLNKLMSETCAICLEDYRDGETLRVLPCLHEFHSVCVDSWLLMWGTFCPVCKHEMSTENCNA
;
A
#
# COMPACT_ATOMS: atom_id res chain seq x y z
N MET A 1 -10.92 43.41 -44.08
CA MET A 1 -10.17 44.24 -43.12
C MET A 1 -9.17 43.34 -42.41
N LYS A 2 -7.86 43.66 -42.50
CA LYS A 2 -6.70 43.27 -41.65
C LYS A 2 -6.66 41.85 -41.03
N ILE A 3 -5.80 40.92 -41.48
CA ILE A 3 -4.34 40.73 -41.20
C ILE A 3 -4.07 39.81 -39.98
N CYS A 4 -3.41 38.66 -40.26
CA CYS A 4 -2.36 37.90 -39.53
C CYS A 4 -2.53 37.50 -38.05
N CYS A 5 -1.91 36.46 -37.46
CA CYS A 5 -1.08 35.30 -37.85
C CYS A 5 -0.85 34.44 -36.57
N LEU A 6 -0.20 33.27 -36.74
CA LEU A 6 0.30 32.28 -35.76
C LEU A 6 -0.74 31.28 -35.23
N GLY A 7 -0.69 29.96 -35.46
CA GLY A 7 0.37 29.09 -35.98
C GLY A 7 0.99 28.22 -34.88
N THR A 8 0.32 27.14 -34.46
CA THR A 8 0.96 25.95 -33.85
C THR A 8 0.09 24.70 -34.06
N ARG A 9 0.62 23.80 -34.91
CA ARG A 9 0.47 22.34 -35.10
C ARG A 9 -0.70 21.57 -34.42
N PRO A 10 -1.32 20.60 -35.11
CA PRO A 10 -2.29 19.69 -34.51
C PRO A 10 -1.62 18.79 -33.45
N PHE A 11 -2.22 18.74 -32.27
CA PHE A 11 -1.85 17.81 -31.21
C PHE A 11 -2.29 16.41 -31.64
N VAL A 12 -1.32 15.59 -32.04
CA VAL A 12 -1.52 14.16 -32.32
C VAL A 12 -1.90 13.49 -31.00
N ILE A 13 -3.13 12.99 -30.92
CA ILE A 13 -3.57 12.08 -29.84
C ILE A 13 -2.79 10.77 -30.04
N LEU A 14 -1.68 10.63 -29.31
CA LEU A 14 -0.97 9.37 -29.18
C LEU A 14 -1.84 8.41 -28.38
N SER A 15 -2.38 7.42 -29.09
CA SER A 15 -3.04 6.24 -28.55
C SER A 15 -2.14 5.59 -27.48
N PRO A 16 -2.65 5.28 -26.26
CA PRO A 16 -1.84 4.56 -25.29
C PRO A 16 -1.71 3.12 -25.78
N GLY A 17 -0.51 2.79 -26.26
CA GLY A 17 -0.15 1.43 -26.65
C GLY A 17 -0.29 0.47 -25.48
N GLY A 18 -1.14 -0.53 -25.65
CA GLY A 18 -0.89 -1.91 -25.22
C GLY A 18 -0.53 -2.16 -23.75
N GLY A 19 -1.10 -1.43 -22.79
CA GLY A 19 -1.08 -1.83 -21.39
C GLY A 19 -2.15 -2.89 -21.13
N SER A 20 -1.76 -4.09 -20.69
CA SER A 20 -2.73 -5.18 -20.43
C SER A 20 -3.84 -4.73 -19.46
N PRO A 21 -5.14 -4.95 -19.78
CA PRO A 21 -6.27 -4.46 -18.98
C PRO A 21 -6.31 -5.03 -17.55
N ARG A 22 -5.54 -6.09 -17.28
CA ARG A 22 -5.43 -6.72 -15.97
C ARG A 22 -4.65 -5.89 -14.96
N LEU A 23 -3.66 -5.11 -15.39
CA LEU A 23 -2.84 -4.32 -14.45
C LEU A 23 -3.60 -3.09 -13.92
N LEU A 24 -4.35 -2.43 -14.81
CA LEU A 24 -5.20 -1.29 -14.45
C LEU A 24 -6.35 -1.72 -13.53
N HIS A 25 -6.95 -2.89 -13.79
CA HIS A 25 -7.97 -3.47 -12.91
C HIS A 25 -7.43 -3.83 -11.53
N VAL A 26 -6.21 -4.39 -11.43
CA VAL A 26 -5.59 -4.71 -10.14
C VAL A 26 -5.26 -3.45 -9.35
N LEU A 27 -4.71 -2.41 -9.99
CA LEU A 27 -4.45 -1.12 -9.34
C LEU A 27 -5.74 -0.43 -8.89
N CYS A 28 -6.80 -0.47 -9.71
CA CYS A 28 -8.09 0.12 -9.37
C CYS A 28 -8.77 -0.64 -8.22
N CYS A 29 -8.67 -1.98 -8.19
CA CYS A 29 -9.15 -2.80 -7.08
C CYS A 29 -8.38 -2.53 -5.76
N LEU A 30 -7.07 -2.33 -5.81
CA LEU A 30 -6.27 -2.01 -4.61
C LEU A 30 -6.55 -0.59 -4.08
N LEU A 31 -6.77 0.37 -4.98
CA LEU A 31 -7.20 1.72 -4.62
C LEU A 31 -8.65 1.75 -4.09
N SER A 32 -9.55 0.93 -4.64
CA SER A 32 -10.91 0.82 -4.11
C SER A 32 -10.94 0.16 -2.73
N VAL A 33 -10.13 -0.88 -2.49
CA VAL A 33 -10.03 -1.56 -1.18
C VAL A 33 -9.46 -0.64 -0.10
N SER A 34 -8.51 0.24 -0.43
CA SER A 34 -7.98 1.24 0.52
C SER A 34 -8.96 2.38 0.80
N SER A 35 -9.78 2.79 -0.18
CA SER A 35 -10.86 3.77 0.03
C SER A 35 -12.08 3.23 0.80
N LEU A 36 -12.18 1.90 0.96
CA LEU A 36 -13.26 1.24 1.71
C LEU A 36 -12.95 1.07 3.21
N LEU A 37 -11.75 1.42 3.68
CA LEU A 37 -11.32 1.28 5.08
C LEU A 37 -11.51 2.56 5.89
N ARG A 38 -12.68 3.19 5.78
CA ARG A 38 -13.15 4.15 6.79
C ARG A 38 -14.38 3.61 7.49
N SER A 39 -14.20 2.49 8.19
CA SER A 39 -15.13 2.06 9.22
C SER A 39 -14.88 2.92 10.45
N SER A 40 -15.59 4.04 10.57
CA SER A 40 -15.65 4.80 11.82
C SER A 40 -16.51 4.00 12.82
N SER A 41 -15.92 3.00 13.43
CA SER A 41 -16.40 2.41 14.69
C SER A 41 -15.61 3.05 15.82
N ALA A 42 -16.27 3.42 16.91
CA ALA A 42 -15.60 3.70 18.16
C ALA A 42 -15.65 2.42 19.02
N LEU A 43 -14.97 2.46 20.16
CA LEU A 43 -15.02 1.40 21.16
C LEU A 43 -15.41 2.01 22.49
N VAL A 44 -16.30 1.32 23.19
CA VAL A 44 -16.63 1.64 24.57
C VAL A 44 -15.77 0.76 25.47
N HIS A 45 -14.77 1.36 26.11
CA HIS A 45 -13.92 0.73 27.11
C HIS A 45 -14.41 1.09 28.50
N PHE A 46 -14.57 0.10 29.37
CA PHE A 46 -14.87 0.34 30.78
C PHE A 46 -13.72 -0.15 31.65
N TRP A 47 -13.29 0.66 32.62
CA TRP A 47 -12.25 0.32 33.58
C TRP A 47 -12.83 0.19 34.99
N GLY A 48 -12.83 -1.04 35.52
CA GLY A 48 -13.08 -1.33 36.93
C GLY A 48 -11.78 -1.66 37.66
N SER A 49 -11.81 -1.74 38.99
CA SER A 49 -10.61 -1.97 39.82
C SER A 49 -9.89 -3.31 39.58
N SER A 50 -10.51 -4.24 38.83
CA SER A 50 -9.96 -5.59 38.59
C SER A 50 -10.31 -6.18 37.22
N PHE A 51 -11.03 -5.44 36.35
CA PHE A 51 -11.45 -5.93 35.04
C PHE A 51 -11.61 -4.77 34.06
N SER A 52 -11.42 -5.05 32.78
CA SER A 52 -11.77 -4.14 31.70
C SER A 52 -12.57 -4.88 30.63
N PHE A 53 -13.57 -4.20 30.09
CA PHE A 53 -14.40 -4.72 29.00
C PHE A 53 -14.37 -3.73 27.85
N THR A 54 -14.33 -4.27 26.63
CA THR A 54 -14.35 -3.50 25.39
C THR A 54 -15.55 -3.94 24.56
N PHE A 55 -16.37 -2.99 24.13
CA PHE A 55 -17.55 -3.25 23.33
C PHE A 55 -17.46 -2.53 21.98
N ILE A 56 -17.89 -3.22 20.92
CA ILE A 56 -18.06 -2.60 19.60
C ILE A 56 -19.27 -1.68 19.66
N ASP A 57 -19.12 -0.47 19.11
CA ASP A 57 -20.19 0.50 19.00
C ASP A 57 -20.41 0.99 17.56
N ALA A 58 -21.46 1.78 17.37
CA ALA A 58 -21.68 2.55 16.15
C ALA A 58 -21.91 4.04 16.48
N PRO A 59 -21.08 4.97 16.00
CA PRO A 59 -21.26 6.39 16.29
C PRO A 59 -22.53 6.96 15.64
N ALA A 60 -23.17 7.91 16.33
CA ALA A 60 -24.26 8.70 15.75
C ALA A 60 -23.74 9.60 14.63
N ARG A 61 -24.45 9.63 13.50
CA ARG A 61 -24.09 10.46 12.36
C ARG A 61 -24.41 11.95 12.54
N PHE A 62 -25.18 12.27 13.57
CA PHE A 62 -25.61 13.62 13.91
C PHE A 62 -24.87 14.19 15.14
N ALA A 63 -24.10 13.37 15.84
CA ALA A 63 -23.39 13.77 17.06
C ALA A 63 -21.98 14.27 16.73
N ALA A 64 -21.32 14.89 17.71
CA ALA A 64 -19.94 15.33 17.53
C ALA A 64 -19.02 14.12 17.24
N PRO A 65 -18.19 14.20 16.19
CA PRO A 65 -17.26 13.12 15.87
C PRO A 65 -16.29 12.90 17.03
N ILE A 66 -15.90 11.64 17.25
CA ILE A 66 -14.91 11.29 18.26
C ILE A 66 -13.53 11.38 17.59
N ASP A 67 -12.72 12.34 18.01
CA ASP A 67 -11.37 12.59 17.51
C ASP A 67 -10.29 12.41 18.59
N GLY A 68 -9.03 12.40 18.18
CA GLY A 68 -7.88 12.28 19.08
C GLY A 68 -7.88 11.01 19.93
N SER A 69 -7.77 11.18 21.26
CA SER A 69 -7.73 10.11 22.26
C SER A 69 -9.11 9.55 22.65
N GLY A 70 -10.20 10.15 22.15
CA GLY A 70 -11.54 9.87 22.63
C GLY A 70 -11.93 10.62 23.90
N ILE A 71 -13.05 10.24 24.50
CA ILE A 71 -13.63 10.85 25.69
C ILE A 71 -13.78 9.84 26.82
N CYS A 72 -13.26 10.17 28.01
CA CYS A 72 -13.39 9.34 29.21
C CYS A 72 -14.13 10.09 30.31
N GLY A 73 -15.00 9.40 31.05
CA GLY A 73 -15.75 9.98 32.15
C GLY A 73 -16.47 8.94 33.00
N THR A 74 -17.20 9.38 34.01
CA THR A 74 -18.03 8.47 34.81
C THR A 74 -19.32 8.12 34.07
N LEU A 75 -19.69 6.84 34.11
CA LEU A 75 -20.90 6.35 33.48
C LEU A 75 -22.11 6.47 34.42
N HIS A 76 -23.17 7.11 33.95
CA HIS A 76 -24.43 7.28 34.71
C HIS A 76 -25.60 6.73 33.90
N VAL A 77 -26.45 5.92 34.54
CA VAL A 77 -27.72 5.51 33.93
C VAL A 77 -28.65 6.72 33.92
N ALA A 78 -29.23 7.04 32.76
CA ALA A 78 -30.17 8.15 32.64
C ALA A 78 -31.43 7.94 33.49
N ASP A 79 -32.01 9.04 33.99
CA ASP A 79 -33.29 9.04 34.68
C ASP A 79 -34.21 10.16 34.12
N PRO A 80 -35.28 9.81 33.38
CA PRO A 80 -35.70 8.45 33.03
C PRO A 80 -34.72 7.74 32.10
N VAL A 81 -34.71 6.40 32.18
CA VAL A 81 -33.78 5.53 31.43
C VAL A 81 -33.84 5.71 29.92
N ASP A 82 -34.97 6.15 29.38
CA ASP A 82 -35.17 6.39 27.95
C ASP A 82 -34.79 7.79 27.49
N ALA A 83 -34.50 8.73 28.41
CA ALA A 83 -34.19 10.12 28.14
C ALA A 83 -35.19 10.80 27.18
N CYS A 84 -36.47 10.41 27.18
CA CYS A 84 -37.47 11.01 26.30
C CYS A 84 -38.11 12.28 26.88
N SER A 85 -38.03 12.46 28.19
CA SER A 85 -38.27 13.72 28.90
C SER A 85 -36.94 14.36 29.33
N PRO A 86 -36.94 15.65 29.73
CA PRO A 86 -35.75 16.29 30.31
C PRO A 86 -35.20 15.45 31.46
N LEU A 87 -33.90 15.18 31.42
CA LEU A 87 -33.20 14.52 32.53
C LEU A 87 -32.99 15.53 33.65
N GLY A 88 -32.90 15.05 34.90
CA GLY A 88 -32.54 15.91 36.01
C GLY A 88 -31.21 16.62 35.72
N ASN A 89 -31.15 17.94 35.94
CA ASN A 89 -29.89 18.68 35.83
C ASN A 89 -28.87 17.97 36.70
N VAL A 90 -27.81 17.46 36.09
CA VAL A 90 -26.73 16.86 36.84
C VAL A 90 -25.97 18.02 37.46
N THR A 91 -26.46 18.50 38.60
CA THR A 91 -25.85 19.60 39.35
C THR A 91 -24.37 19.30 39.40
N ALA A 92 -23.58 20.20 38.83
CA ALA A 92 -22.18 20.29 39.18
C ALA A 92 -22.21 20.38 40.70
N MET A 93 -21.85 19.30 41.41
CA MET A 93 -21.48 19.49 42.80
C MET A 93 -20.31 20.45 42.72
N GLU A 94 -20.56 21.65 43.23
CA GLU A 94 -19.65 22.78 43.24
C GLU A 94 -18.31 22.28 43.82
N GLY A 95 -17.32 22.03 42.95
CA GLY A 95 -16.04 21.46 43.36
C GLY A 95 -15.15 20.88 42.26
N GLU A 96 -15.69 20.34 41.16
CA GLU A 96 -14.86 19.75 40.09
C GLU A 96 -15.19 20.30 38.70
N ALA A 97 -14.64 21.47 38.38
CA ALA A 97 -14.55 21.95 37.01
C ALA A 97 -13.69 20.97 36.18
N GLY A 98 -14.33 19.99 35.53
CA GLY A 98 -13.64 19.03 34.65
C GLY A 98 -14.16 17.60 34.68
N HIS A 99 -15.12 17.25 35.55
CA HIS A 99 -15.60 15.88 35.63
C HIS A 99 -16.53 15.53 34.45
N VAL A 100 -16.03 14.73 33.51
CA VAL A 100 -16.78 14.26 32.35
C VAL A 100 -17.79 13.20 32.79
N ARG A 101 -19.06 13.37 32.39
CA ARG A 101 -20.14 12.41 32.64
C ARG A 101 -20.67 11.87 31.32
N ILE A 102 -20.88 10.57 31.28
CA ILE A 102 -21.39 9.83 30.13
C ILE A 102 -22.74 9.22 30.50
N SER A 103 -23.80 9.54 29.74
CA SER A 103 -25.14 9.01 29.99
C SER A 103 -25.32 7.64 29.32
N LEU A 104 -25.88 6.66 30.01
CA LEU A 104 -26.34 5.38 29.45
C LEU A 104 -27.87 5.42 29.29
N ILE A 105 -28.35 5.29 28.06
CA ILE A 105 -29.75 5.49 27.69
C ILE A 105 -30.28 4.25 26.96
N VAL A 106 -31.47 3.77 27.33
CA VAL A 106 -32.13 2.67 26.61
C VAL A 106 -32.81 3.17 25.33
N ARG A 107 -32.73 2.37 24.27
CA ARG A 107 -33.49 2.60 23.03
C ARG A 107 -35.01 2.52 23.28
N GLY A 108 -35.78 3.28 22.51
CA GLY A 108 -37.26 3.21 22.48
C GLY A 108 -37.93 4.55 22.80
N ALA A 109 -39.26 4.60 22.72
CA ALA A 109 -40.15 5.74 23.04
C ALA A 109 -39.99 7.04 22.22
N CYS A 110 -38.79 7.46 21.85
CA CYS A 110 -38.51 8.65 21.06
C CYS A 110 -37.27 8.46 20.15
N SER A 111 -37.04 9.42 19.25
CA SER A 111 -35.90 9.44 18.32
C SER A 111 -34.55 9.49 19.04
N PHE A 112 -33.50 8.91 18.43
CA PHE A 112 -32.13 8.93 18.96
C PHE A 112 -31.62 10.35 19.21
N GLU A 113 -31.87 11.27 18.29
CA GLU A 113 -31.49 12.68 18.43
C GLU A 113 -32.07 13.30 19.70
N LYS A 114 -33.39 13.19 19.90
CA LYS A 114 -34.07 13.70 21.11
C LYS A 114 -33.46 13.16 22.41
N LYS A 115 -33.07 11.88 22.45
CA LYS A 115 -32.40 11.27 23.61
C LYS A 115 -31.07 11.95 23.90
N VAL A 116 -30.24 12.10 22.86
CA VAL A 116 -28.92 12.74 22.97
C VAL A 116 -29.05 14.23 23.30
N ARG A 117 -30.05 14.92 22.74
CA ARG A 117 -30.36 16.33 23.04
C ARG A 117 -30.73 16.52 24.51
N ASN A 118 -31.67 15.72 25.03
CA ASN A 118 -32.04 15.77 26.45
C ASN A 118 -30.85 15.46 27.38
N ALA A 119 -29.95 14.56 26.98
CA ALA A 119 -28.72 14.30 27.73
C ALA A 119 -27.74 15.48 27.68
N GLN A 120 -27.55 16.09 26.52
CA GLN A 120 -26.73 17.29 26.39
C GLN A 120 -27.27 18.43 27.26
N ASP A 121 -28.57 18.67 27.20
CA ASP A 121 -29.24 19.75 27.95
C ASP A 121 -29.10 19.56 29.47
N ALA A 122 -29.00 18.31 29.92
CA ALA A 122 -28.74 17.96 31.33
C ALA A 122 -27.25 18.03 31.74
N GLY A 123 -26.35 18.33 30.80
CA GLY A 123 -24.92 18.56 31.06
C GLY A 123 -23.99 17.37 30.84
N TYR A 124 -24.47 16.27 30.24
CA TYR A 124 -23.60 15.16 29.84
C TYR A 124 -22.65 15.58 28.71
N LYS A 125 -21.49 14.93 28.60
CA LYS A 125 -20.49 15.19 27.54
C LYS A 125 -20.42 14.09 26.48
N ALA A 126 -21.00 12.93 26.78
CA ALA A 126 -21.25 11.89 25.81
C ALA A 126 -22.47 11.05 26.19
N SER A 127 -23.05 10.35 25.22
CA SER A 127 -24.19 9.47 25.40
C SER A 127 -23.98 8.10 24.74
N ILE A 128 -24.23 7.04 25.50
CA ILE A 128 -24.24 5.66 25.03
C ILE A 128 -25.70 5.22 24.97
N VAL A 129 -26.21 4.95 23.78
CA VAL A 129 -27.55 4.39 23.58
C VAL A 129 -27.43 2.90 23.37
N TYR A 130 -28.11 2.08 24.17
CA TYR A 130 -28.06 0.62 24.02
C TYR A 130 -29.37 0.04 23.51
N ASP A 131 -29.27 -1.04 22.73
CA ASP A 131 -30.45 -1.71 22.16
C ASP A 131 -31.31 -2.36 23.26
N ASP A 132 -32.63 -2.26 23.12
CA ASP A 132 -33.62 -2.97 23.95
C ASP A 132 -33.92 -4.37 23.39
N ARG A 133 -33.58 -4.60 22.11
CA ARG A 133 -33.85 -5.84 21.39
C ARG A 133 -32.69 -6.82 21.54
N GLY A 134 -33.00 -8.12 21.59
CA GLY A 134 -31.99 -9.19 21.73
C GLY A 134 -31.20 -9.52 20.45
N LYS A 135 -31.16 -8.63 19.46
CA LYS A 135 -30.37 -8.84 18.23
C LYS A 135 -29.00 -8.19 18.40
N SER A 136 -27.94 -8.87 17.95
CA SER A 136 -26.56 -8.37 18.05
C SER A 136 -26.19 -7.33 16.97
N ASN A 137 -27.16 -6.84 16.19
CA ASN A 137 -26.88 -5.92 15.10
C ASN A 137 -26.82 -4.47 15.62
N LEU A 138 -25.68 -3.81 15.41
CA LEU A 138 -25.56 -2.38 15.63
C LEU A 138 -26.43 -1.60 14.63
N ILE A 139 -27.02 -0.51 15.10
CA ILE A 139 -27.88 0.36 14.29
C ILE A 139 -27.20 1.69 14.10
N SER A 140 -27.24 2.20 12.87
CA SER A 140 -26.80 3.56 12.58
C SER A 140 -27.84 4.56 13.11
N MET A 141 -27.44 5.36 14.10
CA MET A 141 -28.29 6.44 14.61
C MET A 141 -28.25 7.63 13.65
N VAL A 142 -29.42 7.97 13.10
CA VAL A 142 -29.64 9.10 12.19
C VAL A 142 -30.61 10.08 12.85
N GLY A 143 -30.35 11.37 12.69
CA GLY A 143 -31.07 12.48 13.31
C GLY A 143 -30.57 13.82 12.78
N ASP A 144 -31.16 14.91 13.24
CA ASP A 144 -30.73 16.27 12.92
C ASP A 144 -29.50 16.65 13.77
N PRO A 145 -28.36 17.03 13.16
CA PRO A 145 -27.18 17.47 13.90
C PRO A 145 -27.32 18.85 14.55
N GLU A 146 -28.31 19.67 14.18
CA GLU A 146 -28.38 21.06 14.61
C GLU A 146 -28.40 21.20 16.15
N GLY A 147 -27.38 21.86 16.70
CA GLY A 147 -27.24 22.12 18.13
C GLY A 147 -26.76 20.93 18.97
N ILE A 148 -26.39 19.78 18.38
CA ILE A 148 -25.76 18.67 19.10
C ILE A 148 -24.23 18.75 19.02
N SER A 149 -23.60 18.83 20.19
CA SER A 149 -22.16 19.05 20.39
C SER A 149 -21.48 17.97 21.23
N ILE A 150 -22.24 17.03 21.78
CA ILE A 150 -21.72 15.89 22.56
C ILE A 150 -21.50 14.65 21.68
N HIS A 151 -20.62 13.76 22.11
CA HIS A 151 -20.42 12.48 21.43
C HIS A 151 -21.58 11.54 21.69
N ALA A 152 -21.97 10.72 20.71
CA ALA A 152 -22.95 9.68 20.94
C ALA A 152 -22.65 8.41 20.16
N VAL A 153 -22.83 7.27 20.82
CA VAL A 153 -22.56 5.93 20.26
C VAL A 153 -23.66 4.96 20.60
N PHE A 154 -23.87 3.98 19.74
CA PHE A 154 -24.86 2.92 19.90
C PHE A 154 -24.18 1.59 20.21
N VAL A 155 -24.67 0.86 21.22
CA VAL A 155 -24.12 -0.46 21.60
C VAL A 155 -25.21 -1.54 21.62
N SER A 156 -24.79 -2.81 21.57
CA SER A 156 -25.71 -3.95 21.68
C SER A 156 -26.40 -4.01 23.05
N ARG A 157 -27.52 -4.72 23.14
CA ARG A 157 -28.22 -4.98 24.42
C ARG A 157 -27.30 -5.60 25.47
N MET A 158 -26.51 -6.61 25.09
CA MET A 158 -25.57 -7.27 26.00
C MET A 158 -24.57 -6.28 26.59
N ALA A 159 -23.97 -5.44 25.75
CA ALA A 159 -23.06 -4.39 26.18
C ALA A 159 -23.76 -3.38 27.11
N GLY A 160 -24.96 -2.92 26.74
CA GLY A 160 -25.75 -2.00 27.54
C GLY A 160 -26.11 -2.52 28.94
N GLU A 161 -26.56 -3.77 29.06
CA GLU A 161 -26.91 -4.38 30.35
C GLU A 161 -25.67 -4.60 31.24
N MET A 162 -24.52 -4.95 30.65
CA MET A 162 -23.25 -4.99 31.37
C MET A 162 -22.88 -3.60 31.89
N LEU A 163 -22.88 -2.59 31.02
CA LEU A 163 -22.58 -1.19 31.36
C LEU A 163 -23.54 -0.65 32.44
N LYS A 164 -24.82 -1.02 32.39
CA LYS A 164 -25.82 -0.64 33.40
C LYS A 164 -25.50 -1.21 34.78
N THR A 165 -25.15 -2.50 34.83
CA THR A 165 -24.78 -3.19 36.08
C THR A 165 -23.52 -2.56 36.70
N LEU A 166 -22.59 -2.15 35.84
CA LEU A 166 -21.32 -1.53 36.23
C LEU A 166 -21.47 -0.08 36.71
N ALA A 167 -22.37 0.69 36.09
CA ALA A 167 -22.68 2.06 36.51
C ALA A 167 -23.20 2.12 37.96
N HIS A 168 -24.04 1.15 38.37
CA HIS A 168 -24.62 1.12 39.72
C HIS A 168 -23.65 0.68 40.82
N THR A 169 -22.65 -0.15 40.49
CA THR A 169 -21.87 -0.87 41.51
C THR A 169 -20.56 -0.20 41.88
N GLN A 170 -19.93 0.56 40.97
CA GLN A 170 -18.57 1.06 41.21
C GLN A 170 -18.27 2.47 40.69
N GLY A 171 -19.24 3.20 40.12
CA GLY A 171 -18.97 4.54 39.57
C GLY A 171 -17.82 4.54 38.54
N GLY A 172 -17.70 3.45 37.78
CA GLY A 172 -16.49 3.19 36.99
C GLY A 172 -16.34 4.11 35.78
N GLN A 173 -15.09 4.24 35.38
CA GLN A 173 -14.68 5.11 34.28
C GLN A 173 -14.98 4.41 32.95
N CYS A 174 -15.73 5.09 32.10
CA CYS A 174 -16.07 4.67 30.75
C CYS A 174 -15.37 5.60 29.76
N CYS A 175 -14.74 5.02 28.76
CA CYS A 175 -14.03 5.70 27.70
C CYS A 175 -14.62 5.31 26.35
N ILE A 176 -14.88 6.31 25.51
CA ILE A 176 -15.28 6.13 24.13
C ILE A 176 -14.10 6.60 23.27
N SER A 177 -13.40 5.67 22.66
CA SER A 177 -12.20 5.95 21.89
C SER A 177 -12.38 5.55 20.43
N PRO A 178 -11.80 6.29 19.47
CA PRO A 178 -11.83 5.88 18.08
C PRO A 178 -11.06 4.56 17.93
N LEU A 179 -11.47 3.68 17.00
CA LEU A 179 -10.74 2.43 16.68
C LEU A 179 -9.30 2.67 16.14
N THR A 180 -8.83 3.92 16.15
CA THR A 180 -7.53 4.31 15.60
C THR A 180 -6.34 3.96 16.48
N GLU A 181 -6.51 3.56 17.74
CA GLU A 181 -5.36 3.01 18.51
C GLU A 181 -4.89 1.65 17.97
N GLU A 182 -5.72 0.92 17.22
CA GLU A 182 -5.28 -0.24 16.42
C GLU A 182 -4.80 0.14 15.00
N ALA A 183 -4.81 1.44 14.65
CA ALA A 183 -4.39 1.90 13.32
C ALA A 183 -2.89 1.75 13.10
N ALA A 184 -2.04 1.92 14.12
CA ALA A 184 -0.59 1.77 13.94
C ALA A 184 -0.22 0.34 13.54
N GLY A 185 -0.79 -0.66 14.23
CA GLY A 185 -0.57 -2.08 13.91
C GLY A 185 -1.14 -2.45 12.54
N THR A 186 -2.36 -2.02 12.23
CA THR A 186 -2.99 -2.31 10.92
C THR A 186 -2.27 -1.61 9.77
N VAL A 187 -1.80 -0.37 9.93
CA VAL A 187 -0.97 0.33 8.93
C VAL A 187 0.35 -0.40 8.69
N LEU A 188 1.01 -0.88 9.75
CA LEU A 188 2.24 -1.68 9.61
C LEU A 188 1.98 -3.01 8.87
N VAL A 189 0.89 -3.70 9.20
CA VAL A 189 0.49 -4.94 8.51
C VAL A 189 0.16 -4.68 7.04
N ILE A 190 -0.61 -3.64 6.73
CA ILE A 190 -0.93 -3.26 5.34
C ILE A 190 0.34 -2.89 4.58
N SER A 191 1.26 -2.15 5.20
CA SER A 191 2.55 -1.78 4.60
C SER A 191 3.40 -3.00 4.31
N PHE A 192 3.46 -3.96 5.24
CA PHE A 192 4.19 -5.21 5.08
C PHE A 192 3.61 -6.08 3.96
N VAL A 193 2.29 -6.26 3.92
CA VAL A 193 1.60 -7.01 2.86
C VAL A 193 1.84 -6.35 1.50
N SER A 194 1.74 -5.03 1.42
CA SER A 194 1.99 -4.28 0.18
C SER A 194 3.41 -4.47 -0.33
N LEU A 195 4.41 -4.43 0.56
CA LEU A 195 5.81 -4.65 0.21
C LEU A 195 6.06 -6.06 -0.32
N VAL A 196 5.49 -7.09 0.33
CA VAL A 196 5.62 -8.49 -0.13
C VAL A 196 5.01 -8.68 -1.52
N VAL A 197 3.84 -8.07 -1.79
CA VAL A 197 3.21 -8.11 -3.11
C VAL A 197 4.11 -7.46 -4.16
N ILE A 198 4.67 -6.27 -3.89
CA ILE A 198 5.57 -5.58 -4.83
C ILE A 198 6.82 -6.43 -5.13
N VAL A 199 7.47 -6.98 -4.11
CA VAL A 199 8.66 -7.82 -4.28
C VAL A 199 8.36 -9.07 -5.12
N SER A 200 7.23 -9.74 -4.88
CA SER A 200 6.83 -10.92 -5.65
C SER A 200 6.55 -10.61 -7.13
N VAL A 201 5.95 -9.46 -7.44
CA VAL A 201 5.70 -9.00 -8.82
C VAL A 201 7.02 -8.69 -9.53
N VAL A 202 7.93 -7.96 -8.87
CA VAL A 202 9.26 -7.64 -9.41
C VAL A 202 10.06 -8.92 -9.64
N ALA A 203 10.08 -9.84 -8.68
CA ALA A 203 10.76 -11.13 -8.82
C ALA A 203 10.20 -11.95 -9.99
N THR A 204 8.88 -11.99 -10.15
CA THR A 204 8.21 -12.67 -11.28
C THR A 204 8.56 -12.00 -12.60
N PHE A 205 8.65 -10.67 -12.66
CA PHE A 205 9.04 -9.93 -13.86
C PHE A 205 10.50 -10.19 -14.23
N ILE A 206 11.42 -10.16 -13.25
CA ILE A 206 12.84 -10.48 -13.44
C ILE A 206 12.98 -11.94 -13.90
N PHE A 207 12.29 -12.88 -13.25
CA PHE A 207 12.29 -14.29 -13.64
C PHE A 207 11.74 -14.48 -15.06
N ALA A 208 10.61 -13.83 -15.40
CA ALA A 208 10.07 -13.87 -16.75
C ALA A 208 11.04 -13.27 -17.78
N ARG A 209 11.72 -12.17 -17.45
CA ARG A 209 12.72 -11.53 -18.32
C ARG A 209 14.00 -12.37 -18.46
N ASN A 210 14.40 -13.09 -17.42
CA ASN A 210 15.58 -13.96 -17.40
C ASN A 210 15.32 -15.36 -17.96
N CYS A 211 14.06 -15.83 -17.99
CA CYS A 211 13.66 -17.11 -18.59
C CYS A 211 13.21 -16.96 -20.06
N ARG A 212 12.79 -15.77 -20.51
CA ARG A 212 12.51 -15.48 -21.93
C ARG A 212 13.70 -15.73 -22.89
N PRO A 213 14.97 -15.50 -22.53
CA PRO A 213 16.13 -15.84 -23.38
C PRO A 213 16.36 -17.36 -23.46
N HIS A 214 15.99 -18.12 -22.44
CA HIS A 214 16.21 -19.57 -22.40
C HIS A 214 15.20 -20.35 -23.25
N ARG A 215 13.98 -19.84 -23.41
CA ARG A 215 12.93 -20.51 -24.21
C ARG A 215 13.08 -20.26 -25.72
N HIS A 216 13.74 -19.17 -26.14
CA HIS A 216 14.06 -18.93 -27.56
C HIS A 216 15.30 -19.69 -28.05
N ARG A 217 16.17 -20.17 -27.15
CA ARG A 217 17.41 -20.91 -27.51
C ARG A 217 17.19 -22.41 -27.72
N ALA A 218 16.01 -22.94 -27.43
CA ALA A 218 15.72 -24.38 -27.51
C ALA A 218 15.27 -24.88 -28.92
N HIS A 219 15.05 -23.98 -29.89
CA HIS A 219 14.50 -24.35 -31.21
C HIS A 219 15.34 -23.93 -32.43
N SER A 220 16.58 -23.49 -32.25
CA SER A 220 17.49 -23.24 -33.37
C SER A 220 18.93 -23.51 -32.95
N HIS A 221 19.48 -24.63 -33.42
CA HIS A 221 20.93 -24.79 -33.47
C HIS A 221 21.51 -23.64 -34.32
N PRO A 222 22.34 -22.74 -33.77
CA PRO A 222 23.06 -21.80 -34.59
C PRO A 222 24.19 -22.53 -35.33
N PRO A 223 24.58 -22.09 -36.54
CA PRO A 223 25.77 -22.61 -37.20
C PRO A 223 26.98 -22.32 -36.30
N SER A 224 27.67 -23.38 -35.86
CA SER A 224 28.90 -23.28 -35.06
C SER A 224 30.10 -23.40 -35.99
N ILE A 225 31.06 -22.47 -35.89
CA ILE A 225 32.35 -22.62 -36.57
C ILE A 225 33.12 -23.82 -35.99
N SER A 226 33.74 -24.62 -36.83
CA SER A 226 34.50 -25.78 -36.36
C SER A 226 35.74 -25.33 -35.58
N ARG A 227 36.18 -26.10 -34.58
CA ARG A 227 37.40 -25.78 -33.80
C ARG A 227 38.64 -25.60 -34.69
N GLN A 228 38.67 -26.29 -35.83
CA GLN A 228 39.79 -26.29 -36.76
C GLN A 228 39.91 -24.97 -37.56
N GLU A 229 38.79 -24.27 -37.82
CA GLU A 229 38.79 -22.93 -38.44
C GLU A 229 39.13 -21.82 -37.43
N LEU A 230 38.80 -22.02 -36.15
CA LEU A 230 39.07 -21.07 -35.08
C LEU A 230 40.58 -20.97 -34.75
N GLU A 231 41.29 -22.10 -34.80
CA GLU A 231 42.74 -22.14 -34.57
C GLU A 231 43.56 -21.46 -35.67
N ALA A 232 42.99 -21.28 -36.87
CA ALA A 232 43.63 -20.61 -38.00
C ALA A 232 43.60 -19.08 -37.91
N LEU A 233 42.84 -18.50 -36.97
CA LEU A 233 42.75 -17.05 -36.83
C LEU A 233 44.02 -16.44 -36.22
N PRO A 234 44.48 -15.27 -36.71
CA PRO A 234 45.66 -14.59 -36.18
C PRO A 234 45.51 -14.30 -34.68
N HIS A 235 46.55 -14.66 -33.92
CA HIS A 235 46.67 -14.31 -32.52
C HIS A 235 48.02 -13.63 -32.28
N PHE A 236 48.07 -12.72 -31.32
CA PHE A 236 49.30 -12.08 -30.89
C PHE A 236 49.32 -11.92 -29.37
N THR A 237 50.51 -11.79 -28.80
CA THR A 237 50.67 -11.53 -27.37
C THR A 237 50.73 -10.03 -27.13
N PHE A 238 49.84 -9.53 -26.28
CA PHE A 238 49.79 -8.12 -25.91
C PHE A 238 51.08 -7.69 -25.19
N LYS A 239 51.65 -6.57 -25.63
CA LYS A 239 52.76 -5.88 -24.99
C LYS A 239 52.49 -4.37 -25.02
N ALA A 240 52.18 -3.79 -23.86
CA ALA A 240 51.88 -2.38 -23.65
C ALA A 240 53.02 -1.47 -24.16
N ALA A 241 54.27 -1.93 -24.09
CA ALA A 241 55.44 -1.16 -24.53
C ALA A 241 55.58 -1.02 -26.06
N SER A 242 54.78 -1.74 -26.86
CA SER A 242 54.95 -1.81 -28.33
C SER A 242 53.78 -1.25 -29.13
N LEU A 243 52.82 -0.59 -28.48
CA LEU A 243 51.53 -0.25 -29.07
C LEU A 243 51.42 1.24 -29.43
N ASN A 244 51.28 1.54 -30.71
CA ASN A 244 50.87 2.86 -31.18
C ASN A 244 49.40 3.08 -30.82
N LYS A 245 49.05 4.31 -30.39
CA LYS A 245 47.77 4.82 -29.83
C LYS A 245 46.47 4.56 -30.63
N LEU A 246 46.45 3.64 -31.59
CA LEU A 246 45.35 3.40 -32.52
C LEU A 246 44.52 2.13 -32.24
N MET A 247 44.93 1.29 -31.30
CA MET A 247 44.24 0.03 -30.98
C MET A 247 43.49 0.16 -29.64
N SER A 248 42.42 -0.61 -29.49
CA SER A 248 41.63 -0.65 -28.25
C SER A 248 42.48 -1.23 -27.11
N GLU A 249 42.44 -0.63 -25.93
CA GLU A 249 43.15 -1.13 -24.73
C GLU A 249 42.26 -2.06 -23.87
N THR A 250 40.97 -2.16 -24.21
CA THR A 250 39.95 -2.91 -23.47
C THR A 250 39.30 -3.99 -24.32
N CYS A 251 39.08 -5.17 -23.75
CA CYS A 251 38.30 -6.23 -24.37
C CYS A 251 36.79 -5.94 -24.28
N ALA A 252 36.10 -5.83 -25.41
CA ALA A 252 34.65 -5.53 -25.40
C ALA A 252 33.74 -6.70 -24.96
N ILE A 253 34.30 -7.90 -24.72
CA ILE A 253 33.54 -9.07 -24.24
C ILE A 253 33.55 -9.14 -22.71
N CYS A 254 34.72 -9.04 -22.07
CA CYS A 254 34.85 -9.08 -20.60
C CYS A 254 34.94 -7.69 -19.96
N LEU A 255 35.13 -6.63 -20.74
CA LEU A 255 35.30 -5.24 -20.30
C LEU A 255 36.55 -5.02 -19.42
N GLU A 256 37.55 -5.91 -19.54
CA GLU A 256 38.84 -5.79 -18.85
C GLU A 256 39.92 -5.22 -19.78
N ASP A 257 40.82 -4.42 -19.20
CA ASP A 257 42.02 -3.89 -19.88
C ASP A 257 43.01 -5.02 -20.21
N TYR A 258 43.67 -4.92 -21.36
CA TYR A 258 44.69 -5.90 -21.75
C TYR A 258 45.95 -5.78 -20.89
N ARG A 259 46.50 -6.93 -20.49
CA ARG A 259 47.73 -7.00 -19.69
C ARG A 259 48.88 -7.61 -20.47
N ASP A 260 50.10 -7.19 -20.14
CA ASP A 260 51.31 -7.72 -20.75
C ASP A 260 51.37 -9.25 -20.64
N GLY A 261 51.57 -9.91 -21.78
CA GLY A 261 51.63 -11.38 -21.86
C GLY A 261 50.29 -12.05 -22.16
N GLU A 262 49.18 -11.32 -22.24
CA GLU A 262 47.88 -11.89 -22.61
C GLU A 262 47.79 -12.18 -24.11
N THR A 263 47.09 -13.26 -24.48
CA THR A 263 46.87 -13.63 -25.88
C THR A 263 45.59 -13.00 -26.41
N LEU A 264 45.73 -12.20 -27.46
CA LEU A 264 44.63 -11.57 -28.16
C LEU A 264 44.43 -12.24 -29.51
N ARG A 265 43.17 -12.33 -29.92
CA ARG A 265 42.79 -12.82 -31.24
C ARG A 265 42.17 -11.67 -32.03
N VAL A 266 42.62 -11.55 -33.27
CA VAL A 266 42.13 -10.55 -34.22
C VAL A 266 41.17 -11.23 -35.18
N LEU A 267 39.95 -10.69 -35.27
CA LEU A 267 38.98 -11.14 -36.27
C LEU A 267 39.29 -10.52 -37.65
N PRO A 268 38.77 -11.07 -38.76
CA PRO A 268 38.98 -10.48 -40.11
C PRO A 268 38.54 -9.02 -40.25
N CYS A 269 37.59 -8.59 -39.41
CA CYS A 269 37.15 -7.20 -39.30
C CYS A 269 38.08 -6.30 -38.45
N LEU A 270 39.27 -6.79 -38.10
CA LEU A 270 40.33 -6.11 -37.33
C LEU A 270 39.96 -5.74 -35.88
N HIS A 271 38.87 -6.30 -35.35
CA HIS A 271 38.56 -6.15 -33.93
C HIS A 271 39.33 -7.18 -33.09
N GLU A 272 39.82 -6.71 -31.95
CA GLU A 272 40.65 -7.46 -31.00
C GLU A 272 39.87 -7.86 -29.75
N PHE A 273 40.17 -9.06 -29.26
CA PHE A 273 39.58 -9.61 -28.05
C PHE A 273 40.59 -10.55 -27.39
N HIS A 274 40.44 -10.82 -26.10
CA HIS A 274 41.14 -11.97 -25.52
C HIS A 274 40.77 -13.24 -26.28
N SER A 275 41.76 -14.06 -26.63
CA SER A 275 41.53 -15.30 -27.38
C SER A 275 40.47 -16.16 -26.71
N VAL A 276 40.53 -16.31 -25.38
CA VAL A 276 39.55 -17.09 -24.60
C VAL A 276 38.13 -16.52 -24.70
N CYS A 277 38.01 -15.20 -24.65
CA CYS A 277 36.71 -14.52 -24.67
C CYS A 277 36.03 -14.68 -26.02
N VAL A 278 36.75 -14.43 -27.11
CA VAL A 278 36.19 -14.53 -28.46
C VAL A 278 36.00 -15.99 -28.88
N ASP A 279 36.87 -16.91 -28.47
CA ASP A 279 36.70 -18.33 -28.77
C ASP A 279 35.43 -18.88 -28.12
N SER A 280 35.17 -18.51 -26.86
CA SER A 280 33.93 -18.88 -26.16
C SER A 280 32.68 -18.28 -26.84
N TRP A 281 32.79 -17.03 -27.30
CA TRP A 281 31.72 -16.36 -28.03
C TRP A 281 31.38 -17.06 -29.35
N LEU A 282 32.38 -17.35 -30.18
CA LEU A 282 32.20 -17.96 -31.49
C LEU A 282 31.75 -19.41 -31.43
N LEU A 283 32.13 -20.13 -30.37
CA LEU A 283 31.69 -21.51 -30.15
C LEU A 283 30.27 -21.60 -29.60
N MET A 284 29.78 -20.61 -28.84
CA MET A 284 28.50 -20.73 -28.12
C MET A 284 27.38 -19.81 -28.61
N TRP A 285 27.68 -18.64 -29.17
CA TRP A 285 26.69 -17.57 -29.40
C TRP A 285 26.47 -17.25 -30.89
N GLY A 286 27.51 -17.25 -31.73
CA GLY A 286 27.38 -17.09 -33.18
C GLY A 286 28.68 -16.73 -33.89
N THR A 287 28.71 -16.87 -35.23
CA THR A 287 29.90 -16.69 -36.09
C THR A 287 30.07 -15.25 -36.59
N PHE A 288 29.88 -14.25 -35.72
CA PHE A 288 29.99 -12.83 -36.08
C PHE A 288 30.71 -12.03 -35.00
N CYS A 289 31.31 -10.91 -35.40
CA CYS A 289 32.02 -10.00 -34.50
C CYS A 289 31.06 -9.37 -33.47
N PRO A 290 31.37 -9.42 -32.15
CA PRO A 290 30.56 -8.79 -31.10
C PRO A 290 30.36 -7.27 -31.26
N VAL A 291 31.33 -6.60 -31.91
CA VAL A 291 31.36 -5.14 -32.03
C VAL A 291 30.66 -4.67 -33.31
N CYS A 292 31.09 -5.19 -34.47
CA CYS A 292 30.60 -4.72 -35.77
C CYS A 292 29.62 -5.66 -36.47
N LYS A 293 29.34 -6.84 -35.89
CA LYS A 293 28.46 -7.88 -36.46
C LYS A 293 28.92 -8.45 -37.82
N HIS A 294 30.17 -8.21 -38.22
CA HIS A 294 30.74 -8.83 -39.42
C HIS A 294 30.83 -10.35 -39.25
N GLU A 295 30.31 -11.11 -40.21
CA GLU A 295 30.35 -12.57 -40.19
C GLU A 295 31.75 -13.12 -40.47
N MET A 296 32.04 -14.31 -39.94
CA MET A 296 33.32 -15.01 -40.14
C MET A 296 33.34 -15.80 -41.45
N SER A 297 32.16 -16.05 -42.04
CA SER A 297 32.00 -16.75 -43.32
C SER A 297 32.39 -15.83 -44.47
N THR A 298 33.57 -16.07 -45.01
CA THR A 298 33.87 -15.67 -46.38
C THR A 298 33.02 -16.54 -47.31
N GLU A 299 31.86 -16.06 -47.75
CA GLU A 299 31.41 -16.47 -49.08
C GLU A 299 32.47 -15.97 -50.06
N ASN A 300 33.07 -16.93 -50.78
CA ASN A 300 34.07 -16.75 -51.82
C ASN A 300 33.84 -15.46 -52.62
N CYS A 301 34.82 -14.55 -52.59
CA CYS A 301 35.21 -13.87 -53.81
C CYS A 301 35.71 -14.94 -54.79
N ASN A 302 34.88 -15.35 -55.74
CA ASN A 302 35.30 -15.96 -56.99
C ASN A 302 34.61 -15.23 -58.15
N ALA A 303 35.47 -14.65 -58.99
CA ALA A 303 35.26 -14.07 -60.33
C ALA A 303 34.64 -12.67 -60.41
#